data_AF-A0A1C1CP05-F1
#
_entry.id   AF-A0A1C1CP05-F1
#
_cell.length_a   1.000
_cell.length_b   1.000
_cell.length_c   1.000
_cell.angle_alpha   90.00
_cell.angle_beta   90.00
_cell.angle_gamma   90.00
#
_symmetry.space_group_name_H-M   'P 1'
#
loop_
_entity.id
_entity.type
_entity.pdbx_description
1 polymer ?
#
loop_
_entity_poly.entity_id
_entity_poly.type
_entity_poly.pdbx_seq_one_letter_code
_entity_poly.pdbx_strand_id
1 'polypeptide(L)'
;MPLARLTLTTRSYFLTPYSVQPDKSPTLYLIRHGEKPPKQPDGEDGPGLSEQGVDRAQALVEVFGRNSPYNIGYILAQKPKKHGKQDRPYLTVRPLAESLEQYGVAFNFTIEHDHVDKVKDAVHDYIKGKVHGGDGGDNNHQGNVLICWEHDALEKIAAVLGVDKVPDYPGKRFDLIWTIEPPYDQINSYTSEHVQGLDDEYANEP
;
A
#
# COMPACT_ATOMS: atom_id res chain seq x y z
N MET A 1 49.85 -54.38 28.75
CA MET A 1 48.44 -53.97 28.73
C MET A 1 48.33 -52.57 29.36
N PRO A 2 48.04 -51.51 28.61
CA PRO A 2 47.57 -50.25 29.19
C PRO A 2 46.06 -50.11 28.95
N LEU A 3 45.33 -49.93 30.06
CA LEU A 3 43.88 -49.70 30.07
C LEU A 3 43.63 -48.23 29.69
N ALA A 4 43.10 -47.98 28.49
CA ALA A 4 42.73 -46.64 28.04
C ALA A 4 41.49 -46.15 28.80
N ARG A 5 41.64 -45.10 29.62
CA ARG A 5 40.53 -44.44 30.31
C ARG A 5 39.74 -43.60 29.31
N LEU A 6 38.50 -44.00 29.03
CA LEU A 6 37.57 -43.24 28.20
C LEU A 6 36.97 -42.10 29.05
N THR A 7 37.43 -40.87 28.86
CA THR A 7 36.79 -39.69 29.44
C THR A 7 35.58 -39.33 28.60
N LEU A 8 34.38 -39.54 29.13
CA LEU A 8 33.13 -39.05 28.54
C LEU A 8 33.04 -37.54 28.78
N THR A 9 33.32 -36.75 27.74
CA THR A 9 33.02 -35.32 27.76
C THR A 9 31.53 -35.13 27.51
N THR A 10 30.77 -34.78 28.53
CA THR A 10 29.38 -34.34 28.38
C THR A 10 29.36 -33.01 27.64
N ARG A 11 28.92 -33.04 26.38
CA ARG A 11 28.71 -31.84 25.58
C ARG A 11 27.35 -31.26 25.95
N SER A 12 27.34 -30.25 26.81
CA SER A 12 26.12 -29.49 27.11
C SER A 12 25.72 -28.67 25.88
N TYR A 13 24.59 -29.01 25.27
CA TYR A 13 23.98 -28.22 24.22
C TYR A 13 23.12 -27.13 24.87
N PHE A 14 23.61 -25.90 24.90
CA PHE A 14 22.76 -24.75 25.20
C PHE A 14 21.82 -24.55 24.00
N LEU A 15 20.52 -24.82 24.19
CA LEU A 15 19.48 -24.41 23.27
C LEU A 15 19.39 -22.88 23.36
N THR A 16 19.95 -22.16 22.39
CA THR A 16 19.66 -20.73 22.22
C THR A 16 18.15 -20.61 21.96
N PRO A 17 17.40 -19.82 22.75
CA PRO A 17 16.00 -19.56 22.43
C PRO A 17 15.95 -18.96 21.02
N TYR A 18 15.14 -19.54 20.15
CA TYR A 18 14.87 -19.00 18.82
C TYR A 18 14.21 -17.63 19.02
N SER A 19 14.96 -16.55 18.82
CA SER A 19 14.36 -15.21 18.78
C SER A 19 13.43 -15.20 17.58
N VAL A 20 12.12 -15.17 17.82
CA VAL A 20 11.14 -14.84 16.77
C VAL A 20 11.55 -13.45 16.26
N GLN A 21 12.14 -13.40 15.06
CA GLN A 21 12.36 -12.13 14.38
C GLN A 21 10.98 -11.50 14.20
N PRO A 22 10.77 -10.23 14.55
CA PRO A 22 9.52 -9.54 14.22
C PRO A 22 9.26 -9.70 12.73
N ASP A 23 8.01 -9.99 12.37
CA ASP A 23 7.60 -10.09 10.97
C ASP A 23 7.96 -8.78 10.27
N LYS A 24 8.82 -8.87 9.25
CA LYS A 24 9.28 -7.72 8.46
C LYS A 24 8.33 -7.37 7.31
N SER A 25 7.19 -8.05 7.24
CA SER A 25 6.18 -7.81 6.22
C SER A 25 5.58 -6.41 6.40
N PRO A 26 5.40 -5.65 5.30
CA PRO A 26 4.89 -4.28 5.36
C PRO A 26 3.41 -4.25 5.74
N THR A 27 2.98 -3.15 6.36
CA THR A 27 1.55 -2.80 6.35
C THR A 27 1.13 -2.38 4.94
N LEU A 28 -0.08 -2.77 4.52
CA LEU A 28 -0.67 -2.38 3.25
C LEU A 28 -1.77 -1.35 3.52
N TYR A 29 -1.67 -0.19 2.86
CA TYR A 29 -2.68 0.86 2.90
C TYR A 29 -3.39 0.91 1.56
N LEU A 30 -4.71 0.73 1.56
CA LEU A 30 -5.54 0.78 0.37
C LEU A 30 -6.39 2.06 0.41
N ILE A 31 -6.27 2.87 -0.63
CA ILE A 31 -7.09 4.09 -0.83
C ILE A 31 -7.75 4.01 -2.19
N ARG A 32 -8.89 4.68 -2.35
CA ARG A 32 -9.48 4.85 -3.67
C ARG A 32 -8.92 6.05 -4.40
N HIS A 33 -9.12 6.11 -5.71
CA HIS A 33 -8.81 7.29 -6.48
C HIS A 33 -9.63 8.51 -6.02
N GLY A 34 -9.11 9.71 -6.29
CA GLY A 34 -9.75 10.99 -6.00
C GLY A 34 -11.05 11.25 -6.77
N GLU A 35 -11.72 12.33 -6.39
CA GLU A 35 -13.07 12.70 -6.78
C GLU A 35 -13.19 12.90 -8.30
N LYS A 36 -14.26 12.36 -8.87
CA LYS A 36 -14.54 12.45 -10.32
C LYS A 36 -15.06 13.84 -10.68
N PRO A 37 -14.75 14.36 -11.88
CA PRO A 37 -15.47 15.51 -12.43
C PRO A 37 -16.99 15.26 -12.45
N PRO A 38 -17.81 16.32 -12.48
CA PRO A 38 -19.23 16.19 -12.74
C PRO A 38 -19.48 15.35 -13.99
N LYS A 39 -20.58 14.59 -13.97
CA LYS A 39 -21.04 13.82 -15.12
C LYS A 39 -21.17 14.75 -16.34
N GLN A 40 -20.72 14.26 -17.48
CA GLN A 40 -20.93 14.94 -18.76
C GLN A 40 -22.43 14.97 -19.10
N PRO A 41 -22.87 15.83 -20.05
CA PRO A 41 -24.29 15.92 -20.42
C PRO A 41 -24.94 14.61 -20.91
N ASP A 42 -24.13 13.65 -21.36
CA ASP A 42 -24.54 12.30 -21.76
C ASP A 42 -24.64 11.31 -20.57
N GLY A 43 -24.29 11.73 -19.35
CA GLY A 43 -24.28 10.91 -18.15
C GLY A 43 -22.99 10.12 -17.94
N GLU A 44 -22.02 10.23 -18.84
CA GLU A 44 -20.74 9.52 -18.76
C GLU A 44 -19.75 10.20 -17.81
N ASP A 45 -18.82 9.41 -17.28
CA ASP A 45 -17.70 9.93 -16.49
C ASP A 45 -16.67 10.62 -17.42
N GLY A 46 -16.30 11.86 -17.08
CA GLY A 46 -15.18 12.54 -17.71
C GLY A 46 -13.81 11.89 -17.39
N PRO A 47 -12.76 12.22 -18.16
CA PRO A 47 -11.39 11.82 -17.85
C PRO A 47 -10.85 12.58 -16.62
N GLY A 48 -9.80 12.05 -16.00
CA GLY A 48 -9.09 12.75 -14.94
C GLY A 48 -9.85 12.90 -13.61
N LEU A 49 -9.32 13.78 -12.77
CA LEU A 49 -9.84 14.16 -11.45
C LEU A 49 -10.62 15.49 -11.54
N SER A 50 -11.57 15.69 -10.64
CA SER A 50 -12.18 17.00 -10.37
C SER A 50 -11.15 17.95 -9.72
N GLU A 51 -11.50 19.23 -9.56
CA GLU A 51 -10.71 20.19 -8.77
C GLU A 51 -10.48 19.67 -7.34
N GLN A 52 -11.56 19.25 -6.66
CA GLN A 52 -11.47 18.58 -5.35
C GLN A 52 -10.53 17.36 -5.36
N GLY A 53 -10.62 16.54 -6.41
CA GLY A 53 -9.74 15.38 -6.56
C GLY A 53 -8.27 15.74 -6.78
N VAL A 54 -7.99 16.86 -7.44
CA VAL A 54 -6.63 17.40 -7.60
C VAL A 54 -6.10 17.92 -6.26
N ASP A 55 -6.93 18.65 -5.51
CA ASP A 55 -6.57 19.14 -4.17
C ASP A 55 -6.26 17.98 -3.22
N ARG A 56 -7.11 16.94 -3.24
CA ARG A 56 -6.87 15.71 -2.47
C ARG A 56 -5.56 15.03 -2.87
N ALA A 57 -5.32 14.87 -4.17
CA ALA A 57 -4.07 14.27 -4.68
C ALA A 57 -2.83 15.03 -4.20
N GLN A 58 -2.91 16.36 -4.10
CA GLN A 58 -1.84 17.18 -3.55
C GLN A 58 -1.70 17.02 -2.04
N ALA A 59 -2.81 16.92 -1.30
CA ALA A 59 -2.82 16.70 0.14
C ALA A 59 -2.24 15.34 0.55
N LEU A 60 -2.31 14.32 -0.31
CA LEU A 60 -1.67 13.02 -0.04
C LEU A 60 -0.15 13.12 0.19
N VAL A 61 0.51 14.17 -0.30
CA VAL A 61 1.92 14.46 0.00
C VAL A 61 2.12 14.75 1.49
N GLU A 62 1.16 15.38 2.15
CA GLU A 62 1.20 15.64 3.59
C GLU A 62 0.79 14.40 4.38
N VAL A 63 -0.26 13.70 3.94
CA VAL A 63 -0.79 12.50 4.60
C VAL A 63 0.22 11.36 4.60
N PHE A 64 0.78 11.02 3.44
CA PHE A 64 1.63 9.84 3.23
C PHE A 64 3.10 10.16 2.92
N GLY A 65 3.47 11.45 2.95
CA GLY A 65 4.82 11.89 2.59
C GLY A 65 5.92 11.35 3.49
N ARG A 66 7.16 11.80 3.22
CA ARG A 66 8.38 11.26 3.82
C ARG A 66 8.38 11.20 5.35
N ASN A 67 7.75 12.18 5.99
CA ASN A 67 7.70 12.33 7.45
C ASN A 67 6.39 11.79 8.06
N SER A 68 5.53 11.17 7.26
CA SER A 68 4.27 10.59 7.73
C SER A 68 4.50 9.36 8.60
N PRO A 69 3.56 9.04 9.52
CA PRO A 69 3.63 7.79 10.28
C PRO A 69 3.43 6.54 9.41
N TYR A 70 2.93 6.71 8.18
CA TYR A 70 2.70 5.60 7.25
C TYR A 70 3.99 5.00 6.69
N ASN A 71 5.11 5.73 6.68
CA ASN A 71 6.41 5.23 6.22
C ASN A 71 6.34 4.49 4.86
N ILE A 72 5.82 5.15 3.82
CA ILE A 72 5.61 4.52 2.51
C ILE A 72 6.95 4.19 1.83
N GLY A 73 7.13 2.92 1.45
CA GLY A 73 8.29 2.40 0.73
C GLY A 73 7.97 1.86 -0.67
N TYR A 74 6.69 1.68 -1.00
CA TYR A 74 6.24 1.27 -2.33
C TYR A 74 4.84 1.80 -2.64
N ILE A 75 4.63 2.28 -3.86
CA ILE A 75 3.32 2.76 -4.32
C ILE A 75 2.87 1.91 -5.51
N LEU A 76 1.65 1.40 -5.42
CA LEU A 76 0.93 0.72 -6.49
C LEU A 76 -0.27 1.57 -6.90
N ALA A 77 -0.42 1.80 -8.20
CA ALA A 77 -1.64 2.37 -8.75
C ALA A 77 -2.04 1.67 -10.03
N GLN A 78 -3.30 1.81 -10.40
CA GLN A 78 -3.78 1.31 -11.67
C GLN A 78 -3.06 1.96 -12.84
N LYS A 79 -2.72 1.16 -13.85
CA LYS A 79 -2.23 1.63 -15.13
C LYS A 79 -3.26 2.54 -15.81
N PRO A 80 -2.89 3.80 -16.13
CA PRO A 80 -3.76 4.68 -16.91
C PRO A 80 -3.91 4.13 -18.34
N LYS A 81 -5.13 4.17 -18.89
CA LYS A 81 -5.35 3.86 -20.31
C LYS A 81 -5.06 5.10 -21.17
N LYS A 82 -4.91 4.88 -22.47
CA LYS A 82 -4.74 5.95 -23.46
C LYS A 82 -5.90 6.96 -23.38
N HIS A 83 -5.64 8.20 -23.79
CA HIS A 83 -6.61 9.28 -23.88
C HIS A 83 -7.30 9.65 -22.55
N GLY A 84 -6.57 9.54 -21.43
CA GLY A 84 -7.07 9.95 -20.10
C GLY A 84 -8.17 9.05 -19.53
N LYS A 85 -8.31 7.83 -20.06
CA LYS A 85 -9.29 6.88 -19.52
C LYS A 85 -8.69 6.14 -18.33
N GLN A 86 -9.49 5.98 -17.28
CA GLN A 86 -9.12 5.21 -16.08
C GLN A 86 -7.76 5.63 -15.48
N ASP A 87 -7.42 6.91 -15.58
CA ASP A 87 -6.16 7.48 -15.12
C ASP A 87 -6.21 7.99 -13.67
N ARG A 88 -7.42 8.12 -13.10
CA ARG A 88 -7.64 8.65 -11.75
C ARG A 88 -6.77 8.00 -10.67
N PRO A 89 -6.64 6.65 -10.56
CA PRO A 89 -5.78 6.08 -9.53
C PRO A 89 -4.32 6.54 -9.65
N TYR A 90 -3.79 6.54 -10.87
CA TYR A 90 -2.45 7.08 -11.17
C TYR A 90 -2.35 8.56 -10.81
N LEU A 91 -3.29 9.39 -11.27
CA LEU A 91 -3.27 10.83 -11.00
C LEU A 91 -3.39 11.17 -9.51
N THR A 92 -4.11 10.34 -8.75
CA THR A 92 -4.35 10.54 -7.31
C THR A 92 -3.05 10.44 -6.52
N VAL A 93 -2.22 9.43 -6.80
CA VAL A 93 -0.98 9.22 -6.05
C VAL A 93 0.26 9.79 -6.73
N ARG A 94 0.15 10.30 -7.96
CA ARG A 94 1.31 10.84 -8.70
C ARG A 94 2.06 11.95 -7.93
N PRO A 95 1.41 12.98 -7.35
CA PRO A 95 2.14 14.01 -6.61
C PRO A 95 2.93 13.44 -5.42
N LEU A 96 2.34 12.48 -4.70
CA LEU A 96 3.01 11.75 -3.62
C LEU A 96 4.20 10.94 -4.15
N ALA A 97 4.02 10.18 -5.22
CA ALA A 97 5.07 9.37 -5.81
C ALA A 97 6.26 10.20 -6.28
N GLU A 98 6.01 11.33 -6.96
CA GLU A 98 7.04 12.28 -7.38
C GLU A 98 7.78 12.88 -6.15
N SER A 99 7.06 13.19 -5.07
CA SER A 99 7.68 13.70 -3.83
C SER A 99 8.63 12.69 -3.17
N LEU A 100 8.32 11.39 -3.29
CA LEU A 100 9.03 10.30 -2.64
C LEU A 100 10.14 9.67 -3.51
N GLU A 101 10.16 9.95 -4.82
CA GLU A 101 11.12 9.40 -5.78
C GLU A 101 12.58 9.66 -5.38
N GLN A 102 12.87 10.87 -4.89
CA GLN A 102 14.23 11.24 -4.42
C GLN A 102 14.74 10.40 -3.23
N TYR A 103 13.85 9.70 -2.52
CA TYR A 103 14.18 8.80 -1.42
C TYR A 103 14.21 7.32 -1.86
N GLY A 104 14.10 7.06 -3.16
CA GLY A 104 14.10 5.71 -3.73
C GLY A 104 12.78 4.96 -3.54
N VAL A 105 11.65 5.62 -3.28
CA VAL A 105 10.36 4.93 -3.23
C VAL A 105 9.93 4.58 -4.65
N ALA A 106 9.75 3.28 -4.92
CA ALA A 106 9.31 2.82 -6.23
C ALA A 106 7.81 3.10 -6.44
N PHE A 107 7.47 3.47 -7.66
CA PHE A 107 6.08 3.68 -8.09
C PHE A 107 5.75 2.79 -9.28
N ASN A 108 4.88 1.80 -9.07
CA ASN A 108 4.43 0.89 -10.11
C ASN A 108 2.97 1.18 -10.49
N PHE A 109 2.80 1.62 -11.73
CA PHE A 109 1.51 1.91 -12.38
C PHE A 109 1.32 1.08 -13.65
N THR A 110 1.77 -0.19 -13.64
CA THR A 110 1.78 -1.06 -14.84
C THR A 110 0.68 -2.12 -14.85
N ILE A 111 -0.02 -2.31 -13.72
CA ILE A 111 -1.08 -3.32 -13.56
C ILE A 111 -2.41 -2.76 -14.03
N GLU A 112 -3.13 -3.53 -14.86
CA GLU A 112 -4.41 -3.11 -15.45
C GLU A 112 -5.56 -3.27 -14.45
N HIS A 113 -6.64 -2.51 -14.65
CA HIS A 113 -7.80 -2.44 -13.76
C HIS A 113 -8.33 -3.82 -13.32
N ASP A 114 -8.45 -4.76 -14.25
CA ASP A 114 -9.02 -6.09 -14.07
C ASP A 114 -7.99 -7.18 -13.68
N HIS A 115 -6.70 -6.85 -13.71
CA HIS A 115 -5.61 -7.75 -13.28
C HIS A 115 -5.26 -7.56 -11.80
N VAL A 116 -6.28 -7.53 -10.94
CA VAL A 116 -6.11 -7.33 -9.48
C VAL A 116 -5.24 -8.42 -8.83
N ASP A 117 -5.21 -9.63 -9.39
CA ASP A 117 -4.32 -10.72 -8.97
C ASP A 117 -2.84 -10.34 -9.03
N LYS A 118 -2.44 -9.53 -10.02
CA LYS A 118 -1.06 -9.04 -10.16
C LYS A 118 -0.66 -8.03 -9.08
N VAL A 119 -1.62 -7.45 -8.35
CA VAL A 119 -1.32 -6.61 -7.17
C VAL A 119 -0.70 -7.48 -6.08
N LYS A 120 -1.21 -8.70 -5.87
CA LYS A 120 -0.63 -9.67 -4.93
C LYS A 120 0.81 -10.03 -5.32
N ASP A 121 1.05 -10.28 -6.60
CA ASP A 121 2.40 -10.59 -7.09
C ASP A 121 3.37 -9.42 -6.87
N ALA A 122 2.93 -8.18 -7.13
CA ALA A 122 3.74 -6.99 -6.90
C ALA A 122 4.08 -6.79 -5.41
N VAL A 123 3.11 -6.98 -4.51
CA VAL A 123 3.34 -6.96 -3.05
C VAL A 123 4.31 -8.07 -2.64
N HIS A 124 4.15 -9.27 -3.18
CA HIS A 124 5.03 -10.40 -2.87
C HIS A 124 6.47 -10.19 -3.37
N ASP A 125 6.63 -9.60 -4.55
CA ASP A 125 7.94 -9.22 -5.09
C ASP A 125 8.59 -8.10 -4.26
N TYR A 126 7.80 -7.15 -3.75
CA TYR A 126 8.27 -6.13 -2.80
C TYR A 126 8.78 -6.76 -1.50
N ILE A 127 8.00 -7.65 -0.87
CA ILE A 127 8.38 -8.38 0.35
C ILE A 127 9.68 -9.17 0.15
N LYS A 128 9.87 -9.75 -1.04
CA LYS A 128 11.07 -10.52 -1.41
C LYS A 128 12.28 -9.66 -1.78
N GLY A 129 12.17 -8.34 -1.72
CA GLY A 129 13.26 -7.41 -2.07
C GLY A 129 13.60 -7.41 -3.57
N LYS A 130 12.66 -7.81 -4.44
CA LYS A 130 12.84 -7.77 -5.90
C LYS A 130 12.46 -6.43 -6.52
N VAL A 131 11.79 -5.57 -5.75
CA VAL A 131 11.47 -4.22 -6.16
C VAL A 131 12.64 -3.33 -5.75
N HIS A 132 13.36 -2.82 -6.74
CA HIS A 132 14.41 -1.85 -6.52
C HIS A 132 13.82 -0.44 -6.53
N GLY A 133 14.01 0.27 -5.42
CA GLY A 133 13.98 1.72 -5.40
C GLY A 133 15.13 2.31 -6.22
N GLY A 134 15.10 3.60 -6.53
CA GLY A 134 16.14 4.28 -7.33
C GLY A 134 17.59 3.98 -6.91
N ASP A 135 18.53 4.31 -7.80
CA ASP A 135 19.94 3.86 -7.91
C ASP A 135 20.89 4.04 -6.69
N GLY A 136 20.41 4.29 -5.46
CA GLY A 136 21.29 4.67 -4.33
C GLY A 136 20.92 4.21 -2.92
N GLY A 137 19.93 3.32 -2.72
CA GLY A 137 19.47 2.93 -1.39
C GLY A 137 20.07 1.63 -0.85
N ASP A 138 20.55 1.64 0.40
CA ASP A 138 20.74 0.43 1.20
C ASP A 138 19.48 -0.46 1.11
N ASN A 139 19.65 -1.74 0.77
CA ASN A 139 18.60 -2.76 0.59
C ASN A 139 17.76 -3.04 1.87
N ASN A 140 17.80 -2.15 2.87
CA ASN A 140 17.25 -2.30 4.20
C ASN A 140 16.10 -1.32 4.53
N HIS A 141 15.63 -0.50 3.58
CA HIS A 141 14.46 0.35 3.81
C HIS A 141 13.16 -0.35 3.37
N GLN A 142 12.68 -1.31 4.17
CA GLN A 142 11.33 -1.87 4.00
C GLN A 142 10.31 -0.91 4.62
N GLY A 143 9.71 -0.07 3.77
CA GLY A 143 8.54 0.74 4.15
C GLY A 143 7.24 0.00 3.88
N ASN A 144 6.13 0.66 4.15
CA ASN A 144 4.79 0.14 3.90
C ASN A 144 4.37 0.33 2.43
N VAL A 145 3.33 -0.37 2.00
CA VAL A 145 2.83 -0.30 0.62
C VAL A 145 1.55 0.53 0.57
N LEU A 146 1.51 1.55 -0.28
CA LEU A 146 0.28 2.27 -0.61
C LEU A 146 -0.29 1.73 -1.93
N ILE A 147 -1.59 1.42 -1.97
CA ILE A 147 -2.28 0.85 -3.12
C ILE A 147 -3.49 1.73 -3.45
N CYS A 148 -3.54 2.27 -4.68
CA CYS A 148 -4.62 3.15 -5.12
C CYS A 148 -5.37 2.58 -6.32
N TRP A 149 -6.69 2.38 -6.18
CA TRP A 149 -7.57 1.83 -7.23
C TRP A 149 -8.97 2.46 -7.23
N GLU A 150 -9.85 1.97 -8.09
CA GLU A 150 -11.29 2.22 -8.01
C GLU A 150 -11.91 1.38 -6.87
N HIS A 151 -12.93 1.89 -6.17
CA HIS A 151 -13.42 1.29 -4.93
C HIS A 151 -13.94 -0.16 -5.07
N ASP A 152 -14.69 -0.51 -6.13
CA ASP A 152 -15.13 -1.90 -6.34
C ASP A 152 -13.93 -2.85 -6.60
N ALA A 153 -12.83 -2.31 -7.14
CA ALA A 153 -11.59 -3.06 -7.31
C ALA A 153 -10.80 -3.21 -6.00
N LEU A 154 -10.89 -2.26 -5.06
CA LEU A 154 -10.23 -2.38 -3.75
C LEU A 154 -10.73 -3.58 -2.96
N GLU A 155 -12.04 -3.87 -3.03
CA GLU A 155 -12.61 -5.06 -2.40
C GLU A 155 -11.96 -6.34 -2.96
N LYS A 156 -11.83 -6.41 -4.28
CA LYS A 156 -11.20 -7.56 -4.96
C LYS A 156 -9.70 -7.64 -4.63
N ILE A 157 -9.02 -6.50 -4.55
CA ILE A 157 -7.61 -6.42 -4.17
C ILE A 157 -7.42 -6.94 -2.73
N ALA A 158 -8.24 -6.50 -1.77
CA ALA A 158 -8.18 -6.99 -0.40
C ALA A 158 -8.37 -8.51 -0.33
N ALA A 159 -9.34 -9.06 -1.07
CA ALA A 159 -9.57 -10.50 -1.14
C ALA A 159 -8.36 -11.27 -1.69
N VAL A 160 -7.73 -10.82 -2.78
CA VAL A 160 -6.56 -11.53 -3.34
C VAL A 160 -5.31 -11.39 -2.47
N LEU A 161 -5.19 -10.30 -1.71
CA LEU A 161 -4.10 -10.10 -0.74
C LEU A 161 -4.20 -11.08 0.45
N GLY A 162 -5.41 -11.47 0.85
CA GLY A 162 -5.63 -12.49 1.87
C GLY A 162 -6.82 -12.26 2.79
N VAL A 163 -7.52 -11.12 2.67
CA VAL A 163 -8.60 -10.77 3.59
C VAL A 163 -9.76 -11.76 3.48
N ASP A 164 -10.07 -12.47 4.57
CA ASP A 164 -11.06 -13.55 4.60
C ASP A 164 -12.50 -13.04 4.38
N LYS A 165 -12.82 -11.90 4.99
CA LYS A 165 -14.13 -11.24 4.90
C LYS A 165 -13.93 -9.77 4.53
N VAL A 166 -13.96 -9.50 3.24
CA VAL A 166 -13.90 -8.13 2.73
C VAL A 166 -15.27 -7.46 2.94
N PRO A 167 -15.35 -6.32 3.63
CA PRO A 167 -16.58 -5.53 3.73
C PRO A 167 -16.87 -4.80 2.43
N ASP A 168 -18.11 -4.38 2.24
CA ASP A 168 -18.45 -3.45 1.15
C ASP A 168 -17.75 -2.10 1.39
N TYR A 169 -17.11 -1.56 0.34
CA TYR A 169 -16.49 -0.25 0.41
C TYR A 169 -17.59 0.83 0.36
N PRO A 170 -17.63 1.79 1.32
CA PRO A 170 -18.66 2.82 1.32
C PRO A 170 -18.39 3.81 0.18
N GLY A 171 -19.04 3.63 -0.97
CA GLY A 171 -18.74 4.35 -2.21
C GLY A 171 -18.87 5.89 -2.20
N LYS A 172 -19.36 6.49 -1.10
CA LYS A 172 -19.35 7.94 -0.87
C LYS A 172 -18.10 8.45 -0.16
N ARG A 173 -17.37 7.57 0.54
CA ARG A 173 -16.13 7.91 1.22
C ARG A 173 -15.01 7.90 0.23
N PHE A 174 -14.42 9.05 0.00
CA PHE A 174 -13.25 9.20 -0.85
C PHE A 174 -11.98 9.09 -0.01
N ASP A 175 -12.00 9.68 1.17
CA ASP A 175 -10.97 9.81 2.19
C ASP A 175 -10.54 8.52 2.91
N LEU A 176 -11.23 7.40 2.72
CA LEU A 176 -10.95 6.21 3.52
C LEU A 176 -9.61 5.54 3.18
N ILE A 177 -8.87 5.26 4.24
CA ILE A 177 -7.66 4.43 4.26
C ILE A 177 -8.03 3.09 4.91
N TRP A 178 -7.98 2.02 4.13
CA TRP A 178 -8.03 0.66 4.65
C TRP A 178 -6.63 0.21 5.02
N THR A 179 -6.43 -0.20 6.28
CA THR A 179 -5.15 -0.71 6.76
C THR A 179 -5.22 -2.23 6.88
N ILE A 180 -4.30 -2.93 6.22
CA ILE A 180 -4.18 -4.40 6.25
C ILE A 180 -2.76 -4.72 6.72
N GLU A 181 -2.63 -5.28 7.92
CA GLU A 181 -1.37 -5.68 8.53
C GLU A 181 -1.14 -7.19 8.34
N PRO A 182 0.11 -7.68 8.41
CA PRO A 182 0.37 -9.12 8.41
C PRO A 182 -0.44 -9.83 9.52
N PRO A 183 -1.00 -11.03 9.26
CA PRO A 183 -0.79 -11.90 8.10
C PRO A 183 -1.68 -11.59 6.88
N TYR A 184 -2.31 -10.41 6.83
CA TYR A 184 -3.19 -9.91 5.76
C TYR A 184 -4.56 -10.59 5.64
N ASP A 185 -5.02 -11.24 6.71
CA ASP A 185 -6.29 -11.98 6.77
C ASP A 185 -7.52 -11.11 7.09
N GLN A 186 -7.31 -9.84 7.45
CA GLN A 186 -8.37 -8.89 7.77
C GLN A 186 -7.99 -7.44 7.45
N ILE A 187 -8.97 -6.55 7.39
CA ILE A 187 -8.75 -5.11 7.45
C ILE A 187 -8.68 -4.71 8.92
N ASN A 188 -7.52 -4.26 9.37
CA ASN A 188 -7.21 -3.92 10.76
C ASN A 188 -7.87 -2.61 11.19
N SER A 189 -7.96 -1.62 10.29
CA SER A 189 -8.62 -0.35 10.57
C SER A 189 -9.16 0.36 9.33
N TYR A 190 -10.10 1.27 9.57
CA TYR A 190 -10.64 2.24 8.61
C TYR A 190 -10.39 3.61 9.22
N THR A 191 -9.58 4.44 8.58
CA THR A 191 -9.34 5.82 9.02
C THR A 191 -9.58 6.79 7.87
N SER A 192 -9.84 8.06 8.20
CA SER A 192 -9.90 9.14 7.23
C SER A 192 -8.49 9.66 6.90
N GLU A 193 -8.34 10.32 5.75
CA GLU A 193 -7.12 11.05 5.39
C GLU A 193 -6.98 12.36 6.18
N HIS A 194 -8.09 12.88 6.73
CA HIS A 194 -8.16 14.11 7.53
C HIS A 194 -7.63 15.34 6.77
N VAL A 195 -8.02 15.44 5.49
CA VAL A 195 -7.68 16.58 4.63
C VAL A 195 -8.70 17.70 4.81
N GLN A 196 -8.30 18.71 5.59
CA GLN A 196 -9.12 19.88 5.89
C GLN A 196 -9.79 20.47 4.64
N GLY A 197 -11.11 20.63 4.70
CA GLY A 197 -11.96 21.14 3.63
C GLY A 197 -12.45 20.10 2.63
N LEU A 198 -11.90 18.88 2.63
CA LEU A 198 -12.28 17.81 1.69
C LEU A 198 -13.09 16.69 2.36
N ASP A 199 -12.76 16.35 3.60
CA ASP A 199 -13.39 15.28 4.38
C ASP A 199 -13.82 15.74 5.79
N ASP A 200 -14.07 17.05 5.95
CA ASP A 200 -14.46 17.67 7.23
C ASP A 200 -15.68 17.01 7.91
N GLU A 201 -16.59 16.41 7.13
CA GLU A 201 -17.74 15.67 7.66
C GLU A 201 -17.32 14.38 8.41
N TYR A 202 -16.10 13.90 8.17
CA TYR A 202 -15.46 12.75 8.83
C TYR A 202 -14.30 13.16 9.74
N ALA A 203 -14.09 14.46 10.02
CA ALA A 203 -12.97 14.94 10.84
C ALA A 203 -12.95 14.41 12.30
N ASN A 204 -14.04 13.80 12.77
CA ASN A 204 -14.11 13.16 14.10
C ASN A 204 -14.04 11.63 14.03
N GLU A 205 -13.99 11.05 12.84
CA GLU A 205 -13.71 9.63 12.67
C GLU A 205 -12.21 9.39 12.89
N PRO A 206 -11.79 8.15 13.24
CA PRO A 206 -10.38 7.85 13.38
C PRO A 206 -9.58 8.06 12.08
#